data_AF-A0A538N5V7-F1
#
_entry.id   AF-A0A538N5V7-F1
#
_cell.length_a   1.000
_cell.length_b   1.000
_cell.length_c   1.000
_cell.angle_alpha   90.00
_cell.angle_beta   90.00
_cell.angle_gamma   90.00
#
_symmetry.space_group_name_H-M   'P 1'
#
loop_
_entity.id
_entity.type
_entity.pdbx_description
1 polymer ?
#
loop_
_entity_poly.entity_id
_entity_poly.type
_entity_poly.pdbx_seq_one_letter_code
_entity_poly.pdbx_strand_id
1 'polypeptide(L)'
;MTTGERTVGDFFVNAGALARLPAQLDRLQGSASLGMLYVSDQTQLSYGGVLNGITGAHADAVAKVRNYLDELAHHVAGPTANAVRAAVTYYQQTDEVSAAALDETYHAADYRGGGYVAPGDPAGSDYRGGGYVDVGNGFRDLANPSDHYRRRPDYSAEFPYEPPLSALISPAAMGRHVIITATTLAAQLGIGHPWDPYEMILKPITGDWNGMRGCKDVFDNVADALGDLTMNLGAAVESSGSVWLGEAADHLCEHLKEIGDALTEAQEPVRKLAESYETAAEGAHALFGALADVLNDLIDDVIEFIAEASAAAATSETVVGGIVFGGMAAFDAYEIFDKITELIDLMSKVQALVEVYNSQQANFGVVGAADLPKLPGTLPQLPGRQYSGPVVSEAASGPVVTAAPPWKN
;
A
#
# COMPACT_ATOMS: atom_id res chain seq x y z
N MET A 1 -35.25 -14.08 -16.68
CA MET A 1 -35.76 -14.22 -15.31
C MET A 1 -36.87 -13.21 -15.13
N THR A 2 -38.09 -13.70 -14.97
CA THR A 2 -39.28 -12.89 -14.69
C THR A 2 -39.14 -12.26 -13.32
N THR A 3 -39.26 -10.94 -13.27
CA THR A 3 -39.48 -10.13 -12.06
C THR A 3 -40.79 -10.56 -11.42
N GLY A 4 -40.73 -11.61 -10.61
CA GLY A 4 -41.80 -11.96 -9.68
C GLY A 4 -41.85 -10.88 -8.61
N GLU A 5 -43.00 -10.23 -8.51
CA GLU A 5 -43.40 -9.34 -7.43
C GLU A 5 -43.14 -10.08 -6.09
N ARG A 6 -42.09 -9.70 -5.34
CA ARG A 6 -41.86 -10.22 -3.97
C ARG A 6 -43.10 -9.81 -3.16
N THR A 7 -43.93 -10.78 -2.78
CA THR A 7 -44.98 -10.58 -1.80
C THR A 7 -44.33 -10.05 -0.52
N VAL A 8 -44.79 -8.89 -0.05
CA VAL A 8 -44.46 -8.33 1.26
C VAL A 8 -44.81 -9.39 2.31
N GLY A 9 -43.82 -10.08 2.89
CA GLY A 9 -44.07 -10.96 4.04
C GLY A 9 -43.24 -12.23 4.22
N ASP A 10 -42.43 -12.68 3.25
CA ASP A 10 -41.72 -13.95 3.43
C ASP A 10 -40.40 -13.77 4.22
N PHE A 11 -40.53 -13.79 5.56
CA PHE A 11 -39.40 -13.96 6.47
C PHE A 11 -38.94 -15.42 6.46
N PHE A 12 -37.64 -15.63 6.27
CA PHE A 12 -37.03 -16.96 6.30
C PHE A 12 -35.60 -16.88 6.79
N VAL A 13 -35.19 -17.80 7.65
CA VAL A 13 -33.80 -17.89 8.14
C VAL A 13 -33.40 -19.35 8.22
N ASN A 14 -32.28 -19.71 7.59
CA ASN A 14 -31.54 -20.93 7.90
C ASN A 14 -30.37 -20.57 8.81
N ALA A 15 -30.60 -20.58 10.12
CA ALA A 15 -29.61 -20.12 11.10
C ALA A 15 -28.32 -20.96 11.09
N GLY A 16 -28.41 -22.26 10.80
CA GLY A 16 -27.26 -23.14 10.69
C GLY A 16 -26.35 -22.81 9.51
N ALA A 17 -26.92 -22.44 8.36
CA ALA A 17 -26.15 -21.97 7.20
C ALA A 17 -25.60 -20.55 7.41
N LEU A 18 -26.42 -19.65 7.96
CA LEU A 18 -26.04 -18.26 8.26
C LEU A 18 -24.89 -18.17 9.27
N ALA A 19 -24.78 -19.12 10.20
CA ALA A 19 -23.70 -19.21 11.18
C ALA A 19 -22.28 -19.30 10.55
N ARG A 20 -22.17 -19.55 9.24
CA ARG A 20 -20.90 -19.57 8.50
C ARG A 20 -20.46 -18.18 8.03
N LEU A 21 -21.37 -17.22 7.86
CA LEU A 21 -21.06 -15.87 7.41
C LEU A 21 -20.08 -15.13 8.35
N PRO A 22 -20.21 -15.18 9.69
CA PRO A 22 -19.23 -14.56 10.58
C PRO A 22 -17.80 -15.02 10.33
N ALA A 23 -17.58 -16.31 10.03
CA ALA A 23 -16.25 -16.82 9.73
C ALA A 23 -15.70 -16.28 8.40
N GLN A 24 -16.55 -15.93 7.44
CA GLN A 24 -16.12 -15.22 6.22
C GLN A 24 -15.74 -13.78 6.52
N LEU A 25 -16.52 -13.08 7.34
CA LEU A 25 -16.21 -11.71 7.77
C LEU A 25 -14.93 -11.66 8.64
N ASP A 26 -14.65 -12.70 9.43
CA ASP A 26 -13.37 -12.81 10.16
C ASP A 26 -12.18 -12.95 9.21
N ARG A 27 -12.34 -13.66 8.08
CA ARG A 27 -11.28 -13.78 7.06
C ARG A 27 -11.08 -12.47 6.30
N LEU A 28 -12.15 -11.71 6.06
CA LEU A 28 -12.09 -10.34 5.55
C LEU A 28 -11.27 -9.45 6.50
N GLN A 29 -11.60 -9.48 7.81
CA GLN A 29 -10.85 -8.76 8.85
C GLN A 29 -9.37 -9.17 8.84
N GLY A 30 -9.08 -10.47 8.90
CA GLY A 30 -7.71 -10.98 8.95
C GLY A 30 -6.89 -10.60 7.72
N SER A 31 -7.50 -10.64 6.53
CA SER A 31 -6.84 -10.23 5.28
C SER A 31 -6.53 -8.73 5.28
N ALA A 32 -7.47 -7.89 5.74
CA ALA A 32 -7.24 -6.45 5.86
C ALA A 32 -6.12 -6.12 6.88
N SER A 33 -6.10 -6.79 8.03
CA SER A 33 -5.01 -6.65 9.01
C SER A 33 -3.65 -7.08 8.45
N LEU A 34 -3.61 -8.17 7.65
CA LEU A 34 -2.39 -8.59 6.96
C LEU A 34 -1.93 -7.54 5.95
N GLY A 35 -2.86 -6.95 5.17
CA GLY A 35 -2.55 -5.86 4.25
C GLY A 35 -1.95 -4.64 4.96
N MET A 36 -2.47 -4.26 6.12
CA MET A 36 -1.91 -3.17 6.93
C MET A 36 -0.46 -3.44 7.34
N LEU A 37 -0.18 -4.66 7.82
CA LEU A 37 1.17 -5.08 8.20
C LEU A 37 2.11 -5.14 6.98
N TYR A 38 1.59 -5.62 5.86
CA TYR A 38 2.29 -5.70 4.58
C TYR A 38 2.77 -4.34 4.11
N VAL A 39 1.88 -3.35 4.08
CA VAL A 39 2.24 -1.96 3.75
C VAL A 39 3.31 -1.45 4.73
N SER A 40 3.12 -1.61 6.03
CA SER A 40 4.08 -1.13 7.03
C SER A 40 5.49 -1.72 6.91
N ASP A 41 5.59 -2.98 6.48
CA ASP A 41 6.85 -3.69 6.37
C ASP A 41 7.53 -3.45 5.02
N GLN A 42 6.76 -3.47 3.94
CA GLN A 42 7.29 -3.47 2.58
C GLN A 42 7.43 -2.08 1.95
N THR A 43 6.90 -1.02 2.57
CA THR A 43 7.12 0.37 2.10
C THR A 43 8.25 1.10 2.82
N GLN A 44 9.05 0.42 3.64
CA GLN A 44 10.18 1.08 4.31
C GLN A 44 11.22 1.55 3.29
N LEU A 45 11.59 2.82 3.39
CA LEU A 45 12.61 3.49 2.59
C LEU A 45 13.78 3.91 3.48
N SER A 46 15.00 3.80 2.97
CA SER A 46 16.14 4.49 3.57
C SER A 46 16.21 5.93 3.06
N TYR A 47 16.23 6.88 3.99
CA TYR A 47 16.25 8.30 3.64
C TYR A 47 17.67 8.84 3.47
N GLY A 48 17.83 9.75 2.52
CA GLY A 48 19.06 10.44 2.16
C GLY A 48 18.80 11.46 1.06
N GLY A 49 19.59 12.53 1.01
CA GLY A 49 19.48 13.55 -0.05
C GLY A 49 18.06 14.14 -0.22
N VAL A 50 17.57 14.08 -1.45
CA VAL A 50 16.31 14.61 -1.98
C VAL A 50 15.14 13.80 -1.47
N LEU A 51 15.35 12.53 -1.09
CA LEU A 51 14.32 11.74 -0.43
C LEU A 51 13.91 12.34 0.91
N ASN A 52 14.77 13.14 1.57
CA ASN A 52 14.37 13.87 2.77
C ASN A 52 13.20 14.83 2.48
N GLY A 53 13.15 15.41 1.27
CA GLY A 53 12.09 16.31 0.83
C GLY A 53 10.75 15.61 0.56
N ILE A 54 10.72 14.28 0.43
CA ILE A 54 9.49 13.50 0.23
C ILE A 54 9.10 12.65 1.44
N THR A 55 9.95 12.58 2.48
CA THR A 55 9.71 11.79 3.71
C THR A 55 8.30 11.97 4.28
N GLY A 56 7.86 13.23 4.43
CA GLY A 56 6.53 13.54 4.95
C GLY A 56 5.41 13.02 4.05
N ALA A 57 5.49 13.30 2.76
CA ALA A 57 4.51 12.84 1.78
C ALA A 57 4.42 11.30 1.70
N HIS A 58 5.56 10.62 1.75
CA HIS A 58 5.63 9.17 1.83
C HIS A 58 4.97 8.63 3.10
N ALA A 59 5.33 9.18 4.27
CA ALA A 59 4.76 8.77 5.55
C ALA A 59 3.24 8.96 5.59
N ASP A 60 2.74 10.08 5.05
CA ASP A 60 1.32 10.38 4.96
C ASP A 60 0.58 9.40 4.03
N ALA A 61 1.15 9.09 2.87
CA ALA A 61 0.55 8.14 1.92
C ALA A 61 0.48 6.73 2.52
N VAL A 62 1.57 6.26 3.14
CA VAL A 62 1.64 4.98 3.85
C VAL A 62 0.63 4.94 4.99
N ALA A 63 0.53 6.01 5.78
CA ALA A 63 -0.42 6.09 6.89
C ALA A 63 -1.87 6.03 6.40
N LYS A 64 -2.22 6.73 5.31
CA LYS A 64 -3.58 6.71 4.73
C LYS A 64 -4.03 5.31 4.34
N VAL A 65 -3.22 4.59 3.56
CA VAL A 65 -3.56 3.22 3.13
C VAL A 65 -3.63 2.27 4.33
N ARG A 66 -2.70 2.40 5.29
CA ARG A 66 -2.72 1.59 6.52
C ARG A 66 -3.96 1.84 7.36
N ASN A 67 -4.32 3.10 7.58
CA ASN A 67 -5.48 3.47 8.38
C ASN A 67 -6.77 3.00 7.71
N TYR A 68 -6.86 3.04 6.38
CA TYR A 68 -8.01 2.51 5.64
C TYR A 68 -8.17 0.99 5.84
N LEU A 69 -7.07 0.23 5.77
CA LEU A 69 -7.08 -1.21 6.02
C LEU A 69 -7.35 -1.56 7.49
N ASP A 70 -6.88 -0.72 8.42
CA ASP A 70 -7.18 -0.85 9.85
C ASP A 70 -8.66 -0.60 10.15
N GLU A 71 -9.24 0.46 9.55
CA GLU A 71 -10.66 0.78 9.65
C GLU A 71 -11.52 -0.37 9.11
N LEU A 72 -11.18 -0.89 7.93
CA LEU A 72 -11.82 -2.07 7.36
C LEU A 72 -11.77 -3.27 8.31
N ALA A 73 -10.61 -3.56 8.90
CA ALA A 73 -10.43 -4.71 9.76
C ALA A 73 -11.19 -4.57 11.09
N HIS A 74 -10.93 -3.49 11.83
CA HIS A 74 -11.27 -3.37 13.24
C HIS A 74 -12.55 -2.57 13.49
N HIS A 75 -12.93 -1.68 12.58
CA HIS A 75 -14.10 -0.83 12.73
C HIS A 75 -15.29 -1.27 11.87
N VAL A 76 -15.04 -2.06 10.82
CA VAL A 76 -16.09 -2.52 9.90
C VAL A 76 -16.27 -4.04 9.95
N ALA A 77 -15.29 -4.82 9.49
CA ALA A 77 -15.42 -6.27 9.31
C ALA A 77 -15.66 -7.02 10.61
N GLY A 78 -14.81 -6.81 11.63
CA GLY A 78 -14.95 -7.46 12.94
C GLY A 78 -16.28 -7.13 13.64
N PRO A 79 -16.65 -5.85 13.76
CA PRO A 79 -17.95 -5.44 14.30
C PRO A 79 -19.15 -6.01 13.52
N THR A 80 -19.09 -6.04 12.18
CA THR A 80 -20.13 -6.66 11.35
C THR A 80 -20.25 -8.16 11.63
N ALA A 81 -19.12 -8.88 11.74
CA ALA A 81 -19.11 -10.30 12.11
C ALA A 81 -19.80 -10.54 13.47
N ASN A 82 -19.51 -9.70 14.45
CA ASN A 82 -20.14 -9.77 15.78
C ASN A 82 -21.65 -9.50 15.74
N ALA A 83 -22.09 -8.53 14.95
CA ALA A 83 -23.51 -8.25 14.77
C ALA A 83 -24.24 -9.45 14.13
N VAL A 84 -23.63 -10.10 13.13
CA VAL A 84 -24.20 -11.31 12.50
C VAL A 84 -24.24 -12.47 13.50
N ARG A 85 -23.20 -12.69 14.33
CA ARG A 85 -23.24 -13.71 15.40
C ARG A 85 -24.39 -13.48 16.39
N ALA A 86 -24.62 -12.23 16.77
CA ALA A 86 -25.73 -11.87 17.67
C ALA A 86 -27.08 -12.19 17.02
N ALA A 87 -27.25 -11.88 15.72
CA ALA A 87 -28.46 -12.22 14.97
C ALA A 87 -28.68 -13.73 14.85
N VAL A 88 -27.63 -14.50 14.53
CA VAL A 88 -27.68 -15.97 14.50
C VAL A 88 -28.12 -16.54 15.85
N THR A 89 -27.52 -16.05 16.94
CA THR A 89 -27.87 -16.48 18.31
C THR A 89 -29.33 -16.14 18.63
N TYR A 90 -29.78 -14.95 18.26
CA TYR A 90 -31.17 -14.52 18.45
C TYR A 90 -32.16 -15.43 17.73
N TYR A 91 -31.89 -15.78 16.47
CA TYR A 91 -32.77 -16.66 15.71
C TYR A 91 -32.80 -18.08 16.29
N GLN A 92 -31.64 -18.65 16.64
CA GLN A 92 -31.58 -19.96 17.28
C GLN A 92 -32.40 -20.03 18.58
N GLN A 93 -32.28 -19.02 19.45
CA GLN A 93 -33.06 -18.93 20.68
C GLN A 93 -34.57 -18.77 20.40
N THR A 94 -34.92 -17.96 19.39
CA THR A 94 -36.32 -17.76 19.00
C THR A 94 -36.92 -19.07 18.47
N ASP A 95 -36.17 -19.83 17.67
CA ASP A 95 -36.59 -21.11 17.14
C ASP A 95 -36.77 -22.15 18.26
N GLU A 96 -35.84 -22.23 19.22
CA GLU A 96 -35.93 -23.11 20.39
C GLU A 96 -37.17 -22.80 21.24
N VAL A 97 -37.41 -21.52 21.56
CA VAL A 97 -38.59 -21.09 22.33
C VAL A 97 -39.88 -21.38 21.57
N SER A 98 -39.91 -21.10 20.27
CA SER A 98 -41.10 -21.34 19.43
C SER A 98 -41.40 -22.84 19.31
N ALA A 99 -40.36 -23.67 19.17
CA ALA A 99 -40.49 -25.12 19.13
C ALA A 99 -41.01 -25.69 20.45
N ALA A 100 -40.49 -25.23 21.59
CA ALA A 100 -40.97 -25.62 22.92
C ALA A 100 -42.44 -25.22 23.13
N ALA A 101 -42.81 -23.98 22.76
CA ALA A 101 -44.19 -23.50 22.85
C ALA A 101 -45.14 -24.30 21.95
N LEU A 102 -44.70 -24.71 20.75
CA LEU A 102 -45.48 -25.59 19.88
C LEU A 102 -45.62 -26.99 20.49
N ASP A 103 -44.55 -27.55 21.08
CA ASP A 103 -44.57 -28.86 21.71
C ASP A 103 -45.60 -28.93 22.86
N GLU A 104 -45.69 -27.87 23.67
CA GLU A 104 -46.69 -27.71 24.73
C GLU A 104 -48.15 -27.75 24.21
N THR A 105 -48.39 -27.45 22.94
CA THR A 105 -49.74 -27.52 22.35
C THR A 105 -50.17 -28.94 21.98
N TYR A 106 -49.22 -29.88 21.83
CA TYR A 106 -49.57 -31.27 21.56
C TYR A 106 -50.13 -31.92 22.82
N HIS A 107 -51.26 -32.60 22.67
CA HIS A 107 -51.79 -33.44 23.74
C HIS A 107 -50.75 -34.51 24.08
N ALA A 108 -50.48 -34.70 25.39
CA ALA A 108 -49.68 -35.81 25.87
C ALA A 108 -50.25 -37.10 25.27
N ALA A 109 -49.45 -37.79 24.45
CA ALA A 109 -49.86 -39.06 23.89
C ALA A 109 -50.18 -40.00 25.06
N ASP A 110 -51.41 -40.54 25.07
CA ASP A 110 -51.87 -41.49 26.07
C ASP A 110 -51.14 -42.82 25.82
N TYR A 111 -49.87 -42.88 26.24
CA TYR A 111 -48.95 -43.97 25.96
C TYR A 111 -49.34 -45.19 26.82
N ARG A 112 -50.39 -45.88 26.40
CA ARG A 112 -50.87 -47.13 27.00
C ARG A 112 -50.37 -48.30 26.18
N GLY A 113 -49.14 -48.74 26.45
CA GLY A 113 -48.73 -50.12 26.18
C GLY A 113 -47.37 -50.31 25.52
N GLY A 114 -46.45 -50.92 26.28
CA GLY A 114 -45.45 -51.85 25.74
C GLY A 114 -44.09 -51.27 25.36
N GLY A 115 -43.12 -51.42 26.28
CA GLY A 115 -41.69 -51.49 25.96
C GLY A 115 -41.06 -50.19 25.45
N TYR A 116 -40.64 -49.33 26.38
CA TYR A 116 -39.76 -48.21 26.08
C TYR A 116 -38.42 -48.76 25.56
N VAL A 117 -38.24 -48.80 24.24
CA VAL A 117 -36.90 -48.84 23.66
C VAL A 117 -36.39 -47.42 23.81
N ALA A 118 -35.49 -47.20 24.77
CA ALA A 118 -34.79 -45.92 24.90
C ALA A 118 -34.30 -45.47 23.52
N PRO A 119 -34.33 -44.16 23.19
CA PRO A 119 -33.83 -43.67 21.91
C PRO A 119 -32.47 -44.30 21.62
N GLY A 120 -32.46 -45.23 20.65
CA GLY A 120 -31.25 -45.91 20.23
C GLY A 120 -30.38 -44.86 19.59
N ASP A 121 -29.31 -44.50 20.29
CA ASP A 121 -28.22 -43.64 19.84
C ASP A 121 -28.63 -42.22 19.36
N PRO A 122 -28.39 -41.16 20.15
CA PRO A 122 -28.57 -39.77 19.69
C PRO A 122 -27.69 -39.41 18.49
N ALA A 123 -26.80 -40.29 18.01
CA ALA A 123 -26.06 -40.11 16.77
C ALA A 123 -26.90 -40.35 15.48
N GLY A 124 -28.15 -40.83 15.58
CA GLY A 124 -28.91 -41.31 14.42
C GLY A 124 -30.09 -40.46 13.94
N SER A 125 -30.60 -39.50 14.73
CA SER A 125 -31.75 -38.68 14.33
C SER A 125 -31.33 -37.35 13.71
N ASP A 126 -30.54 -37.43 12.64
CA ASP A 126 -30.51 -36.37 11.64
C ASP A 126 -31.88 -36.40 10.94
N TYR A 127 -32.86 -35.73 11.55
CA TYR A 127 -34.07 -35.27 10.87
C TYR A 127 -33.66 -34.20 9.85
N ARG A 128 -32.82 -34.58 8.86
CA ARG A 128 -32.56 -33.86 7.63
C ARG A 128 -33.82 -33.97 6.77
N GLY A 129 -34.86 -33.28 7.21
CA GLY A 129 -36.09 -33.10 6.46
C GLY A 129 -35.78 -32.36 5.16
N GLY A 130 -36.04 -33.05 4.05
CA GLY A 130 -36.51 -32.48 2.78
C GLY A 130 -35.60 -31.48 2.09
N GLY A 131 -34.75 -31.96 1.17
CA GLY A 131 -34.43 -31.23 -0.06
C GLY A 131 -33.82 -29.83 0.06
N TYR A 132 -33.26 -29.47 1.22
CA TYR A 132 -32.43 -28.28 1.32
C TYR A 132 -31.28 -28.46 0.35
N VAL A 133 -31.21 -27.55 -0.63
CA VAL A 133 -30.06 -27.39 -1.53
C VAL A 133 -28.83 -27.51 -0.66
N ASP A 134 -27.94 -28.44 -1.00
CA ASP A 134 -26.65 -28.56 -0.36
C ASP A 134 -25.90 -27.24 -0.57
N VAL A 135 -26.13 -26.28 0.33
CA VAL A 135 -25.34 -25.04 0.49
C VAL A 135 -23.96 -25.39 1.06
N GLY A 136 -23.43 -26.57 0.74
CA GLY A 136 -22.15 -27.10 1.18
C GLY A 136 -20.97 -26.14 0.95
N ASN A 137 -21.14 -25.13 0.10
CA ASN A 137 -20.17 -24.06 -0.15
C ASN A 137 -20.66 -22.62 0.18
N GLY A 138 -21.81 -22.44 0.83
CA GLY A 138 -22.29 -21.10 1.20
C GLY A 138 -21.29 -20.36 2.10
N PHE A 139 -20.94 -19.12 1.73
CA PHE A 139 -19.96 -18.25 2.43
C PHE A 139 -18.48 -18.68 2.34
N ARG A 140 -18.12 -19.38 1.26
CA ARG A 140 -16.71 -19.59 0.89
C ARG A 140 -16.17 -18.35 0.15
N ASP A 141 -14.90 -18.05 0.38
CA ASP A 141 -14.17 -17.04 -0.39
C ASP A 141 -13.90 -17.54 -1.81
N LEU A 142 -14.20 -16.70 -2.79
CA LEU A 142 -13.93 -16.96 -4.21
C LEU A 142 -12.46 -16.68 -4.55
N ALA A 143 -11.86 -15.72 -3.85
CA ALA A 143 -10.47 -15.31 -4.03
C ALA A 143 -9.74 -15.25 -2.68
N ASN A 144 -8.41 -15.25 -2.73
CA ASN A 144 -7.59 -15.19 -1.53
C ASN A 144 -6.72 -13.93 -1.56
N PRO A 145 -7.18 -12.80 -0.97
CA PRO A 145 -6.48 -11.52 -1.01
C PRO A 145 -5.03 -11.59 -0.52
N SER A 146 -4.74 -12.50 0.41
CA SER A 146 -3.39 -12.70 0.96
C SER A 146 -2.39 -13.23 -0.07
N ASP A 147 -2.84 -13.74 -1.21
CA ASP A 147 -1.96 -14.19 -2.31
C ASP A 147 -1.29 -13.03 -3.05
N HIS A 148 -1.75 -11.80 -2.84
CA HIS A 148 -1.14 -10.58 -3.37
C HIS A 148 -0.05 -10.00 -2.45
N TYR A 149 -0.03 -10.33 -1.16
CA TYR A 149 0.98 -9.82 -0.21
C TYR A 149 2.32 -10.56 -0.36
N ARG A 150 3.01 -10.28 -1.46
CA ARG A 150 4.28 -10.87 -1.87
C ARG A 150 5.43 -9.93 -1.56
N ARG A 151 6.61 -10.47 -1.28
CA ARG A 151 7.78 -9.62 -1.08
C ARG A 151 8.02 -8.74 -2.30
N ARG A 152 8.34 -7.46 -2.08
CA ARG A 152 8.68 -6.55 -3.18
C ARG A 152 9.89 -7.10 -3.97
N PRO A 153 9.87 -7.06 -5.31
CA PRO A 153 11.04 -7.42 -6.10
C PRO A 153 12.25 -6.55 -5.74
N ASP A 154 13.45 -7.06 -5.95
CA ASP A 154 14.67 -6.28 -5.80
C ASP A 154 15.03 -5.62 -7.14
N TYR A 155 14.89 -4.30 -7.21
CA TYR A 155 15.26 -3.51 -8.38
C TYR A 155 16.67 -2.93 -8.27
N SER A 156 17.51 -3.39 -7.35
CA SER A 156 18.88 -2.86 -7.17
C SER A 156 19.75 -2.91 -8.44
N ALA A 157 19.46 -3.83 -9.36
CA ALA A 157 20.13 -3.92 -10.66
C ALA A 157 19.73 -2.80 -11.64
N GLU A 158 18.48 -2.34 -11.57
CA GLU A 158 17.93 -1.26 -12.42
C GLU A 158 18.10 0.11 -11.75
N PHE A 159 17.92 0.16 -10.43
CA PHE A 159 18.01 1.37 -9.58
C PHE A 159 19.06 1.15 -8.49
N PRO A 160 20.37 1.25 -8.82
CA PRO A 160 21.43 1.07 -7.85
C PRO A 160 21.37 2.13 -6.74
N TYR A 161 21.48 1.67 -5.49
CA TYR A 161 21.33 2.46 -4.27
C TYR A 161 22.41 3.54 -4.09
N GLU A 162 23.61 3.22 -4.57
CA GLU A 162 24.79 4.06 -4.57
C GLU A 162 25.51 3.80 -5.89
N PRO A 163 26.16 4.80 -6.50
CA PRO A 163 27.16 4.50 -7.51
C PRO A 163 28.16 3.52 -6.88
N PRO A 164 28.54 2.43 -7.57
CA PRO A 164 29.42 1.44 -6.97
C PRO A 164 30.67 2.13 -6.42
N LEU A 165 31.18 1.71 -5.25
CA LEU A 165 32.39 2.29 -4.66
C LEU A 165 33.52 2.36 -5.69
N SER A 166 33.63 1.39 -6.60
CA SER A 166 34.56 1.49 -7.74
C SER A 166 34.30 2.72 -8.61
N ALA A 167 33.07 3.08 -8.96
CA ALA A 167 32.76 4.35 -9.66
C ALA A 167 33.16 5.56 -8.80
N LEU A 168 32.88 5.53 -7.49
CA LEU A 168 33.24 6.55 -6.50
C LEU A 168 34.75 6.67 -6.22
N ILE A 169 35.57 5.66 -6.55
CA ILE A 169 37.03 5.64 -6.40
C ILE A 169 37.76 5.64 -7.78
N SER A 170 37.02 5.55 -8.90
CA SER A 170 37.54 5.58 -10.28
C SER A 170 37.69 7.03 -10.80
N PRO A 171 37.81 7.33 -12.12
CA PRO A 171 37.95 8.71 -12.63
C PRO A 171 37.01 9.77 -12.05
N ALA A 172 35.89 9.43 -11.41
CA ALA A 172 35.08 10.40 -10.65
C ALA A 172 35.73 10.89 -9.33
N ALA A 173 36.57 10.10 -8.63
CA ALA A 173 37.36 10.55 -7.48
C ALA A 173 38.52 11.45 -7.91
N MET A 174 39.22 11.06 -8.98
CA MET A 174 40.18 11.92 -9.66
C MET A 174 39.50 13.18 -10.18
N GLY A 175 38.35 13.02 -10.83
CA GLY A 175 37.51 14.06 -11.43
C GLY A 175 37.03 15.06 -10.39
N ARG A 176 36.51 14.61 -9.24
CA ARG A 176 36.19 15.47 -8.11
C ARG A 176 37.41 16.27 -7.65
N HIS A 177 38.57 15.63 -7.51
CA HIS A 177 39.78 16.33 -7.08
C HIS A 177 40.27 17.33 -8.15
N VAL A 178 40.18 16.96 -9.41
CA VAL A 178 40.53 17.74 -10.61
C VAL A 178 39.62 18.96 -10.74
N ILE A 179 38.31 18.79 -10.62
CA ILE A 179 37.29 19.86 -10.60
C ILE A 179 37.50 20.79 -9.40
N ILE A 180 37.72 20.27 -8.19
CA ILE A 180 38.01 21.10 -7.01
C ILE A 180 39.30 21.90 -7.23
N THR A 181 40.33 21.29 -7.82
CA THR A 181 41.61 21.95 -8.08
C THR A 181 41.45 23.07 -9.11
N ALA A 182 40.76 22.81 -10.22
CA ALA A 182 40.51 23.78 -11.27
C ALA A 182 39.66 24.96 -10.78
N THR A 183 38.58 24.69 -10.04
CA THR A 183 37.72 25.75 -9.49
C THR A 183 38.39 26.52 -8.35
N THR A 184 39.28 25.89 -7.58
CA THR A 184 40.14 26.58 -6.61
C THR A 184 41.14 27.49 -7.30
N LEU A 185 41.75 27.05 -8.40
CA LEU A 185 42.65 27.87 -9.21
C LEU A 185 41.90 29.06 -9.82
N ALA A 186 40.73 28.84 -10.41
CA ALA A 186 39.86 29.91 -10.92
C ALA A 186 39.50 30.92 -9.81
N ALA A 187 39.14 30.44 -8.62
CA ALA A 187 38.87 31.29 -7.47
C ALA A 187 40.09 32.13 -7.03
N GLN A 188 41.29 31.54 -7.03
CA GLN A 188 42.55 32.27 -6.75
C GLN A 188 42.84 33.36 -7.78
N LEU A 189 42.33 33.21 -8.99
CA LEU A 189 42.43 34.18 -10.08
C LEU A 189 41.31 35.24 -10.05
N GLY A 190 40.42 35.20 -9.05
CA GLY A 190 39.28 36.10 -8.92
C GLY A 190 38.08 35.72 -9.79
N ILE A 191 38.08 34.52 -10.36
CA ILE A 191 37.02 34.00 -11.24
C ILE A 191 36.28 32.89 -10.49
N GLY A 192 35.19 33.23 -9.80
CA GLY A 192 34.32 32.26 -9.13
C GLY A 192 34.80 31.81 -7.73
N HIS A 193 34.41 30.60 -7.32
CA HIS A 193 34.70 30.01 -5.99
C HIS A 193 34.93 28.49 -6.12
N PRO A 194 35.62 27.84 -5.16
CA PRO A 194 35.83 26.40 -5.17
C PRO A 194 34.51 25.63 -5.13
N TRP A 195 34.41 24.59 -5.95
CA TRP A 195 33.18 23.84 -6.15
C TRP A 195 33.40 22.34 -6.00
N ASP A 196 32.55 21.68 -5.20
CA ASP A 196 32.60 20.23 -4.95
C ASP A 196 31.35 19.54 -5.54
N PRO A 197 31.48 18.84 -6.69
CA PRO A 197 30.36 18.19 -7.37
C PRO A 197 29.66 17.15 -6.50
N TYR A 198 30.39 16.49 -5.59
CA TYR A 198 29.80 15.44 -4.77
C TYR A 198 28.84 16.02 -3.73
N GLU A 199 29.28 17.05 -2.99
CA GLU A 199 28.47 17.69 -1.95
C GLU A 199 27.32 18.51 -2.53
N MET A 200 27.51 19.12 -3.72
CA MET A 200 26.48 20.00 -4.31
C MET A 200 25.49 19.29 -5.24
N ILE A 201 25.86 18.17 -5.88
CA ILE A 201 25.02 17.48 -6.87
C ILE A 201 24.69 16.07 -6.42
N LEU A 202 25.70 15.23 -6.20
CA LEU A 202 25.48 13.79 -6.01
C LEU A 202 24.78 13.47 -4.69
N LYS A 203 25.29 14.01 -3.58
CA LYS A 203 24.76 13.76 -2.24
C LYS A 203 23.31 14.23 -2.05
N PRO A 204 22.89 15.37 -2.62
CA PRO A 204 21.48 15.71 -2.69
C PRO A 204 20.65 14.69 -3.46
N ILE A 205 21.12 14.01 -4.50
CA ILE A 205 20.23 13.15 -5.31
C ILE A 205 20.25 11.70 -4.85
N THR A 206 21.34 11.23 -4.22
CA THR A 206 21.44 9.85 -3.70
C THR A 206 20.30 9.50 -2.73
N GLY A 207 19.69 8.33 -2.92
CA GLY A 207 18.53 7.85 -2.16
C GLY A 207 18.12 6.41 -2.52
N ASP A 208 17.23 5.81 -1.73
CA ASP A 208 16.61 4.50 -1.95
C ASP A 208 15.56 4.51 -3.10
N TRP A 209 16.03 4.73 -4.33
CA TRP A 209 15.16 4.74 -5.53
C TRP A 209 14.64 3.33 -5.88
N ASN A 210 15.41 2.29 -5.55
CA ASN A 210 14.96 0.90 -5.58
C ASN A 210 13.72 0.69 -4.69
N GLY A 211 13.80 1.13 -3.44
CA GLY A 211 12.69 1.08 -2.49
C GLY A 211 11.48 1.87 -2.97
N MET A 212 11.69 3.06 -3.55
CA MET A 212 10.60 3.82 -4.18
C MET A 212 9.94 3.05 -5.31
N ARG A 213 10.71 2.44 -6.22
CA ARG A 213 10.14 1.59 -7.27
C ARG A 213 9.40 0.39 -6.69
N GLY A 214 9.92 -0.22 -5.62
CA GLY A 214 9.27 -1.32 -4.91
C GLY A 214 7.96 -0.91 -4.21
N CYS A 215 7.81 0.35 -3.79
CA CYS A 215 6.54 0.85 -3.25
C CYS A 215 5.41 0.78 -4.28
N LYS A 216 5.70 0.93 -5.58
CA LYS A 216 4.71 0.71 -6.64
C LYS A 216 4.08 -0.67 -6.51
N ASP A 217 4.91 -1.71 -6.50
CA ASP A 217 4.39 -3.09 -6.49
C ASP A 217 3.65 -3.40 -5.18
N VAL A 218 4.06 -2.79 -4.06
CA VAL A 218 3.33 -2.91 -2.80
C VAL A 218 1.92 -2.34 -2.92
N PHE A 219 1.77 -1.13 -3.44
CA PHE A 219 0.46 -0.50 -3.59
C PHE A 219 -0.40 -1.18 -4.67
N ASP A 220 0.19 -1.63 -5.78
CA ASP A 220 -0.53 -2.43 -6.79
C ASP A 220 -1.07 -3.74 -6.19
N ASN A 221 -0.26 -4.45 -5.40
CA ASN A 221 -0.69 -5.66 -4.69
C ASN A 221 -1.81 -5.37 -3.68
N VAL A 222 -1.79 -4.22 -3.00
CA VAL A 222 -2.89 -3.82 -2.12
C VAL A 222 -4.15 -3.56 -2.93
N ALA A 223 -4.07 -2.85 -4.05
CA ALA A 223 -5.22 -2.59 -4.92
C ALA A 223 -5.83 -3.90 -5.47
N ASP A 224 -5.00 -4.86 -5.87
CA ASP A 224 -5.47 -6.19 -6.28
C ASP A 224 -6.17 -6.92 -5.12
N ALA A 225 -5.56 -6.90 -3.92
CA ALA A 225 -6.15 -7.52 -2.73
C ALA A 225 -7.51 -6.89 -2.36
N LEU A 226 -7.67 -5.57 -2.51
CA LEU A 226 -8.97 -4.90 -2.34
C LEU A 226 -10.02 -5.44 -3.33
N GLY A 227 -9.62 -5.72 -4.58
CA GLY A 227 -10.49 -6.36 -5.57
C GLY A 227 -10.94 -7.78 -5.17
N ASP A 228 -10.03 -8.59 -4.65
CA ASP A 228 -10.34 -9.92 -4.13
C ASP A 228 -11.29 -9.86 -2.90
N LEU A 229 -11.09 -8.88 -2.01
CA LEU A 229 -11.97 -8.64 -0.87
C LEU A 229 -13.39 -8.27 -1.32
N THR A 230 -13.53 -7.38 -2.32
CA THR A 230 -14.82 -7.05 -2.95
C THR A 230 -15.50 -8.30 -3.51
N MET A 231 -14.76 -9.14 -4.25
CA MET A 231 -15.32 -10.36 -4.84
C MET A 231 -15.89 -11.30 -3.78
N ASN A 232 -15.18 -11.45 -2.66
CA ASN A 232 -15.62 -12.27 -1.53
C ASN A 232 -16.87 -11.69 -0.85
N LEU A 233 -16.97 -10.36 -0.72
CA LEU A 233 -18.19 -9.70 -0.20
C LEU A 233 -19.39 -9.90 -1.14
N GLY A 234 -19.18 -9.83 -2.45
CA GLY A 234 -20.23 -10.15 -3.44
C GLY A 234 -20.78 -11.57 -3.26
N ALA A 235 -19.90 -12.55 -3.06
CA ALA A 235 -20.29 -13.93 -2.77
C ALA A 235 -21.04 -14.07 -1.43
N ALA A 236 -20.66 -13.28 -0.43
CA ALA A 236 -21.35 -13.24 0.86
C ALA A 236 -22.78 -12.68 0.73
N VAL A 237 -22.97 -11.63 -0.07
CA VAL A 237 -24.30 -11.06 -0.38
C VAL A 237 -25.18 -12.07 -1.10
N GLU A 238 -24.66 -12.72 -2.15
CA GLU A 238 -25.40 -13.74 -2.90
C GLU A 238 -25.80 -14.93 -2.00
N SER A 239 -24.84 -15.42 -1.21
CA SER A 239 -25.08 -16.52 -0.27
C SER A 239 -26.13 -16.13 0.79
N SER A 240 -26.06 -14.91 1.33
CA SER A 240 -27.00 -14.40 2.34
C SER A 240 -28.43 -14.41 1.81
N GLY A 241 -28.67 -13.92 0.60
CA GLY A 241 -29.99 -13.88 -0.01
C GLY A 241 -30.63 -15.26 -0.25
N SER A 242 -29.85 -16.34 -0.24
CA SER A 242 -30.34 -17.72 -0.38
C SER A 242 -30.71 -18.39 0.96
N VAL A 243 -30.16 -17.91 2.07
CA VAL A 243 -30.34 -18.52 3.41
C VAL A 243 -31.05 -17.60 4.40
N TRP A 244 -31.23 -16.33 4.06
CA TRP A 244 -31.82 -15.33 4.93
C TRP A 244 -32.65 -14.32 4.12
N LEU A 245 -33.94 -14.21 4.44
CA LEU A 245 -34.90 -13.29 3.86
C LEU A 245 -35.61 -12.49 4.96
N GLY A 246 -35.88 -11.22 4.67
CA GLY A 246 -36.54 -10.25 5.56
C GLY A 246 -35.70 -8.99 5.75
N GLU A 247 -36.27 -8.00 6.44
CA GLU A 247 -35.66 -6.65 6.59
C GLU A 247 -34.22 -6.67 7.12
N ALA A 248 -33.93 -7.51 8.12
CA ALA A 248 -32.57 -7.63 8.66
C ALA A 248 -31.56 -8.20 7.65
N ALA A 249 -32.00 -9.13 6.79
CA ALA A 249 -31.18 -9.68 5.72
C ALA A 249 -30.89 -8.62 4.65
N ASP A 250 -31.92 -7.85 4.28
CA ASP A 250 -31.80 -6.77 3.30
C ASP A 250 -30.83 -5.67 3.80
N HIS A 251 -30.94 -5.25 5.07
CA HIS A 251 -30.00 -4.31 5.69
C HIS A 251 -28.56 -4.83 5.74
N LEU A 252 -28.35 -6.12 6.04
CA LEU A 252 -27.01 -6.70 5.96
C LEU A 252 -26.48 -6.67 4.53
N CYS A 253 -27.29 -7.10 3.56
CA CYS A 253 -26.87 -7.17 2.16
C CYS A 253 -26.53 -5.79 1.60
N GLU A 254 -27.30 -4.77 1.95
CA GLU A 254 -26.99 -3.37 1.65
C GLU A 254 -25.66 -2.94 2.27
N HIS A 255 -25.47 -3.16 3.57
CA HIS A 255 -24.21 -2.84 4.25
C HIS A 255 -22.98 -3.54 3.64
N LEU A 256 -23.09 -4.83 3.31
CA LEU A 256 -21.98 -5.57 2.67
C LEU A 256 -21.68 -5.04 1.26
N LYS A 257 -22.70 -4.59 0.51
CA LYS A 257 -22.51 -3.94 -0.79
C LYS A 257 -21.82 -2.59 -0.64
N GLU A 258 -22.23 -1.77 0.32
CA GLU A 258 -21.58 -0.48 0.60
C GLU A 258 -20.09 -0.65 0.93
N ILE A 259 -19.74 -1.68 1.71
CA ILE A 259 -18.33 -2.04 1.93
C ILE A 259 -17.67 -2.41 0.59
N GLY A 260 -18.25 -3.32 -0.18
CA GLY A 260 -17.68 -3.78 -1.45
C GLY A 260 -17.49 -2.66 -2.47
N ASP A 261 -18.42 -1.72 -2.55
CA ASP A 261 -18.35 -0.54 -3.40
C ASP A 261 -17.20 0.37 -2.95
N ALA A 262 -17.07 0.65 -1.65
CA ALA A 262 -15.95 1.42 -1.11
C ALA A 262 -14.59 0.74 -1.39
N LEU A 263 -14.47 -0.58 -1.22
CA LEU A 263 -13.23 -1.29 -1.56
C LEU A 263 -12.90 -1.22 -3.05
N THR A 264 -13.93 -1.24 -3.90
CA THR A 264 -13.77 -1.11 -5.37
C THR A 264 -13.30 0.29 -5.76
N GLU A 265 -13.95 1.32 -5.22
CA GLU A 265 -13.60 2.72 -5.44
C GLU A 265 -12.19 3.03 -4.91
N ALA A 266 -11.72 2.35 -3.87
CA ALA A 266 -10.38 2.52 -3.32
C ALA A 266 -9.26 1.97 -4.21
N GLN A 267 -9.55 1.05 -5.14
CA GLN A 267 -8.51 0.45 -5.99
C GLN A 267 -7.81 1.48 -6.88
N GLU A 268 -8.58 2.35 -7.55
CA GLU A 268 -8.02 3.33 -8.49
C GLU A 268 -7.11 4.37 -7.82
N PRO A 269 -7.50 5.03 -6.70
CA PRO A 269 -6.61 5.91 -5.95
C PRO A 269 -5.32 5.23 -5.52
N VAL A 270 -5.38 3.97 -5.04
CA VAL A 270 -4.19 3.22 -4.61
C VAL A 270 -3.27 2.88 -5.79
N ARG A 271 -3.82 2.57 -6.98
CA ARG A 271 -3.01 2.38 -8.20
C ARG A 271 -2.37 3.68 -8.68
N LYS A 272 -3.10 4.80 -8.66
CA LYS A 272 -2.51 6.11 -8.97
C LYS A 272 -1.38 6.47 -8.01
N LEU A 273 -1.53 6.10 -6.73
CA LEU A 273 -0.44 6.20 -5.76
C LEU A 273 0.76 5.35 -6.20
N ALA A 274 0.55 4.10 -6.59
CA ALA A 274 1.61 3.23 -7.11
C ALA A 274 2.34 3.85 -8.33
N GLU A 275 1.60 4.34 -9.32
CA GLU A 275 2.12 5.01 -10.52
C GLU A 275 2.98 6.24 -10.18
N SER A 276 2.61 7.01 -9.15
CA SER A 276 3.39 8.17 -8.70
C SER A 276 4.77 7.78 -8.14
N TYR A 277 4.87 6.63 -7.46
CA TYR A 277 6.14 6.09 -6.98
C TYR A 277 7.05 5.65 -8.12
N GLU A 278 6.48 4.97 -9.13
CA GLU A 278 7.21 4.57 -10.33
C GLU A 278 7.72 5.79 -11.10
N THR A 279 6.84 6.76 -11.37
CA THR A 279 7.19 7.98 -12.09
C THR A 279 8.33 8.73 -11.39
N ALA A 280 8.28 8.81 -10.05
CA ALA A 280 9.35 9.44 -9.28
C ALA A 280 10.66 8.64 -9.33
N ALA A 281 10.62 7.32 -9.24
CA ALA A 281 11.80 6.47 -9.34
C ALA A 281 12.45 6.54 -10.74
N GLU A 282 11.65 6.44 -11.80
CA GLU A 282 12.10 6.56 -13.20
C GLU A 282 12.67 7.95 -13.50
N GLY A 283 11.98 9.00 -13.04
CA GLY A 283 12.43 10.38 -13.19
C GLY A 283 13.77 10.61 -12.50
N ALA A 284 13.96 10.08 -11.29
CA ALA A 284 15.24 10.15 -10.59
C ALA A 284 16.32 9.38 -11.33
N HIS A 285 16.04 8.16 -11.80
CA HIS A 285 16.99 7.34 -12.55
C HIS A 285 17.46 7.99 -13.85
N ALA A 286 16.52 8.50 -14.66
CA ALA A 286 16.84 9.21 -15.90
C ALA A 286 17.72 10.43 -15.63
N LEU A 287 17.46 11.13 -14.54
CA LEU A 287 18.22 12.30 -14.13
C LEU A 287 19.63 11.95 -13.64
N PHE A 288 19.81 10.82 -12.93
CA PHE A 288 21.14 10.31 -12.63
C PHE A 288 21.94 9.96 -13.87
N GLY A 289 21.30 9.36 -14.89
CA GLY A 289 21.94 9.10 -16.17
C GLY A 289 22.47 10.38 -16.79
N ALA A 290 21.60 11.40 -16.92
CA ALA A 290 21.99 12.70 -17.47
C ALA A 290 23.12 13.38 -16.67
N LEU A 291 23.06 13.32 -15.34
CA LEU A 291 24.11 13.90 -14.49
C LEU A 291 25.44 13.15 -14.60
N ALA A 292 25.41 11.83 -14.73
CA ALA A 292 26.61 11.05 -14.94
C ALA A 292 27.29 11.40 -16.27
N ASP A 293 26.50 11.58 -17.33
CA ASP A 293 26.98 11.98 -18.65
C ASP A 293 27.64 13.37 -18.60
N VAL A 294 26.94 14.39 -18.09
CA VAL A 294 27.50 15.76 -17.98
C VAL A 294 28.72 15.79 -17.05
N LEU A 295 28.74 14.98 -15.98
CA LEU A 295 29.91 14.91 -15.09
C LEU A 295 31.12 14.27 -15.79
N ASN A 296 30.93 13.26 -16.63
CA ASN A 296 32.02 12.67 -17.41
C ASN A 296 32.57 13.69 -18.42
N ASP A 297 31.69 14.39 -19.14
CA ASP A 297 32.06 15.45 -20.07
C ASP A 297 32.79 16.61 -19.39
N LEU A 298 32.40 16.95 -18.16
CA LEU A 298 33.09 17.95 -17.35
C LEU A 298 34.48 17.48 -16.91
N ILE A 299 34.65 16.20 -16.57
CA ILE A 299 35.96 15.65 -16.18
C ILE A 299 36.94 15.72 -17.34
N ASP A 300 36.50 15.39 -18.55
CA ASP A 300 37.34 15.42 -19.75
C ASP A 300 37.82 16.85 -20.06
N ASP A 301 36.93 17.85 -20.05
CA ASP A 301 37.30 19.26 -20.26
C ASP A 301 38.28 19.78 -19.21
N VAL A 302 38.08 19.40 -17.93
CA VAL A 302 38.97 19.88 -16.88
C VAL A 302 40.36 19.25 -17.02
N ILE A 303 40.46 18.01 -17.49
CA ILE A 303 41.75 17.39 -17.80
C ILE A 303 42.44 18.14 -18.96
N GLU A 304 41.70 18.51 -20.01
CA GLU A 304 42.20 19.33 -21.11
C GLU A 304 42.69 20.70 -20.62
N PHE A 305 41.85 21.42 -19.87
CA PHE A 305 42.20 22.71 -19.28
C PHE A 305 43.47 22.65 -18.42
N ILE A 306 43.62 21.63 -17.56
CA ILE A 306 44.83 21.47 -16.74
C ILE A 306 46.06 21.24 -17.61
N ALA A 307 45.94 20.44 -18.67
CA ALA A 307 47.03 20.20 -19.60
C ALA A 307 47.44 21.48 -20.34
N GLU A 308 46.47 22.25 -20.84
CA GLU A 308 46.70 23.55 -21.49
C GLU A 308 47.30 24.59 -20.56
N ALA A 309 46.72 24.74 -19.36
CA ALA A 309 47.21 25.65 -18.34
C ALA A 309 48.64 25.31 -17.92
N SER A 310 48.96 24.03 -17.78
CA SER A 310 50.31 23.56 -17.46
C SER A 310 51.31 23.82 -18.59
N ALA A 311 50.90 23.63 -19.84
CA ALA A 311 51.71 23.94 -21.02
C ALA A 311 51.95 25.45 -21.17
N ALA A 312 50.93 26.28 -20.93
CA ALA A 312 51.03 27.74 -20.88
C ALA A 312 51.98 28.19 -19.76
N ALA A 313 51.90 27.57 -18.57
CA ALA A 313 52.79 27.87 -17.46
C ALA A 313 54.25 27.48 -17.78
N ALA A 314 54.49 26.30 -18.37
CA ALA A 314 55.82 25.85 -18.77
C ALA A 314 56.44 26.69 -19.90
N THR A 315 55.62 27.27 -20.77
CA THR A 315 56.08 28.20 -21.83
C THR A 315 56.22 29.65 -21.37
N SER A 316 55.78 29.98 -20.14
CA SER A 316 55.85 31.32 -19.55
C SER A 316 57.20 31.70 -18.90
N GLU A 317 58.29 30.98 -19.22
CA GLU A 317 59.65 31.26 -18.70
C GLU A 317 60.21 32.65 -19.06
N THR A 318 59.47 33.51 -19.76
CA THR A 318 59.83 34.90 -19.98
C THR A 318 58.79 35.86 -19.38
N VAL A 319 59.27 36.60 -18.38
CA VAL A 319 58.71 37.86 -17.83
C VAL A 319 57.76 37.71 -16.64
N VAL A 320 58.33 38.04 -15.48
CA VAL A 320 57.71 38.43 -14.21
C VAL A 320 56.27 38.94 -14.34
N GLY A 321 55.34 38.19 -13.75
CA GLY A 321 54.11 38.71 -13.16
C GLY A 321 53.02 39.15 -14.13
N GLY A 322 52.40 38.21 -14.82
CA GLY A 322 51.17 38.47 -15.55
C GLY A 322 50.62 37.17 -16.11
N ILE A 323 49.55 36.68 -15.49
CA ILE A 323 48.74 35.56 -15.96
C ILE A 323 48.32 35.86 -17.41
N VAL A 324 49.05 35.29 -18.38
CA VAL A 324 48.59 35.16 -19.75
C VAL A 324 48.07 33.74 -19.88
N PHE A 325 46.84 33.52 -19.42
CA PHE A 325 46.03 32.47 -20.04
C PHE A 325 45.83 32.94 -21.48
N GLY A 326 46.43 32.24 -22.44
CA GLY A 326 46.12 32.46 -23.85
C GLY A 326 44.61 32.30 -24.08
N GLY A 327 44.08 32.82 -25.19
CA GLY A 327 42.64 32.74 -25.49
C GLY A 327 42.05 31.32 -25.44
N MET A 328 42.88 30.28 -25.58
CA MET A 328 42.47 28.87 -25.46
C MET A 328 42.10 28.50 -24.01
N ALA A 329 42.95 28.75 -23.02
CA ALA A 329 42.63 28.44 -21.62
C ALA A 329 41.45 29.27 -21.04
N ALA A 330 41.17 30.47 -21.58
CA ALA A 330 39.96 31.22 -21.22
C ALA A 330 38.69 30.63 -21.85
N PHE A 331 38.82 30.00 -23.02
CA PHE A 331 37.75 29.29 -23.70
C PHE A 331 37.41 27.99 -22.96
N ASP A 332 38.41 27.17 -22.60
CA ASP A 332 38.20 25.94 -21.83
C ASP A 332 37.59 26.23 -20.44
N ALA A 333 38.04 27.30 -19.77
CA ALA A 333 37.45 27.73 -18.51
C ALA A 333 35.98 28.15 -18.64
N TYR A 334 35.58 28.69 -19.80
CA TYR A 334 34.19 29.01 -20.10
C TYR A 334 33.36 27.73 -20.31
N GLU A 335 33.88 26.74 -21.04
CA GLU A 335 33.20 25.46 -21.29
C GLU A 335 32.92 24.69 -19.98
N ILE A 336 33.91 24.66 -19.08
CA ILE A 336 33.76 24.13 -17.71
C ILE A 336 32.62 24.84 -16.97
N PHE A 337 32.53 26.17 -17.08
CA PHE A 337 31.49 26.96 -16.40
C PHE A 337 30.10 26.74 -16.99
N ASP A 338 30.01 26.55 -18.30
CA ASP A 338 28.77 26.22 -19.01
C ASP A 338 28.22 24.86 -18.55
N LYS A 339 29.08 23.82 -18.51
CA LYS A 339 28.72 22.48 -18.01
C LYS A 339 28.32 22.49 -16.52
N ILE A 340 28.99 23.28 -15.68
CA ILE A 340 28.56 23.47 -14.28
C ILE A 340 27.15 24.10 -14.22
N THR A 341 26.84 25.03 -15.11
CA THR A 341 25.51 25.66 -15.18
C THR A 341 24.45 24.67 -15.66
N GLU A 342 24.77 23.81 -16.63
CA GLU A 342 23.92 22.69 -17.06
C GLU A 342 23.62 21.73 -15.90
N LEU A 343 24.63 21.38 -15.09
CA LEU A 343 24.43 20.56 -13.90
C LEU A 343 23.48 21.23 -12.88
N ILE A 344 23.56 22.56 -12.70
CA ILE A 344 22.63 23.32 -11.83
C ILE A 344 21.20 23.29 -12.39
N ASP A 345 21.03 23.36 -13.71
CA ASP A 345 19.71 23.23 -14.35
C ASP A 345 19.12 21.83 -14.14
N LEU A 346 19.93 20.78 -14.31
CA LEU A 346 19.53 19.40 -13.99
C LEU A 346 19.12 19.25 -12.53
N MET A 347 19.84 19.86 -11.58
CA MET A 347 19.47 19.88 -10.16
C MET A 347 18.11 20.55 -9.91
N SER A 348 17.80 21.63 -10.64
CA SER A 348 16.51 22.31 -10.54
C SER A 348 15.36 21.42 -11.03
N LYS A 349 15.61 20.55 -12.01
CA LYS A 349 14.64 19.52 -12.46
C LYS A 349 14.38 18.46 -11.39
N VAL A 350 15.37 18.11 -10.55
CA VAL A 350 15.16 17.22 -9.39
C VAL A 350 14.13 17.83 -8.44
N GLN A 351 14.29 19.12 -8.13
CA GLN A 351 13.40 19.83 -7.21
C GLN A 351 11.99 19.90 -7.77
N ALA A 352 11.85 20.20 -9.06
CA ALA A 352 10.56 20.16 -9.75
C ALA A 352 9.91 18.77 -9.71
N LEU A 353 10.68 17.69 -9.88
CA LEU A 353 10.17 16.32 -9.76
C LEU A 353 9.66 16.03 -8.34
N VAL A 354 10.41 16.43 -7.32
CA VAL A 354 9.98 16.29 -5.91
C VAL A 354 8.74 17.11 -5.61
N GLU A 355 8.63 18.33 -6.14
CA GLU A 355 7.44 19.16 -6.00
C GLU A 355 6.23 18.53 -6.70
N VAL A 356 6.40 17.99 -7.91
CA VAL A 356 5.34 17.26 -8.62
C VAL A 356 4.91 16.05 -7.80
N TYR A 357 5.86 15.24 -7.31
CA TYR A 357 5.55 14.10 -6.46
C TYR A 357 4.82 14.53 -5.18
N ASN A 358 5.34 15.50 -4.44
CA ASN A 358 4.72 16.03 -3.24
C ASN A 358 3.34 16.63 -3.53
N SER A 359 3.13 17.25 -4.68
CA SER A 359 1.82 17.77 -5.08
C SER A 359 0.84 16.63 -5.38
N GLN A 360 1.28 15.56 -6.06
CA GLN A 360 0.47 14.38 -6.31
C GLN A 360 0.09 13.69 -4.99
N GLN A 361 1.03 13.59 -4.04
CA GLN A 361 0.80 13.02 -2.72
C GLN A 361 -0.03 13.90 -1.79
N ALA A 362 0.15 15.23 -1.84
CA ALA A 362 -0.68 16.17 -1.11
C ALA A 362 -2.11 16.11 -1.65
N ASN A 363 -2.27 15.96 -2.96
CA ASN A 363 -3.56 15.78 -3.61
C ASN A 363 -4.19 14.42 -3.28
N PHE A 364 -3.41 13.37 -3.05
CA PHE A 364 -3.89 12.10 -2.49
C PHE A 364 -4.49 12.36 -1.09
N GLY A 365 -5.79 12.61 -0.98
CA GLY A 365 -6.48 12.91 0.28
C GLY A 365 -6.84 14.38 0.56
N VAL A 366 -6.76 15.27 -0.44
CA VAL A 366 -7.42 16.60 -0.39
C VAL A 366 -8.72 16.52 -1.18
N VAL A 367 -9.82 16.98 -0.58
CA VAL A 367 -11.18 16.98 -1.16
C VAL A 367 -11.15 17.53 -2.59
N GLY A 368 -11.19 16.63 -3.58
CA GLY A 368 -11.16 16.95 -5.02
C GLY A 368 -10.16 16.14 -5.86
N ALA A 369 -9.15 15.51 -5.26
CA ALA A 369 -8.28 14.56 -5.92
C ALA A 369 -8.29 13.23 -5.13
N ALA A 370 -8.92 12.21 -5.71
CA ALA A 370 -8.99 10.80 -5.29
C ALA A 370 -8.57 10.52 -3.82
N ASP A 371 -9.40 10.95 -2.86
CA ASP A 371 -9.31 10.49 -1.48
C ASP A 371 -9.72 9.00 -1.43
N LEU A 372 -9.24 8.26 -0.43
CA LEU A 372 -9.78 6.92 -0.23
C LEU A 372 -11.26 7.06 0.16
N PRO A 373 -12.17 6.26 -0.45
CA PRO A 373 -13.59 6.35 -0.16
C PRO A 373 -13.83 6.04 1.32
N LYS A 374 -14.86 6.64 1.90
CA LYS A 374 -15.20 6.34 3.30
C LYS A 374 -15.82 4.97 3.39
N LEU A 375 -15.38 4.19 4.37
CA LEU A 375 -16.05 2.96 4.75
C LEU A 375 -17.34 3.26 5.52
N PRO A 376 -18.35 2.36 5.49
CA PRO A 376 -19.58 2.58 6.22
C PRO A 376 -19.30 2.63 7.73
N GLY A 377 -19.60 3.77 8.35
CA GLY A 377 -19.35 4.03 9.77
C GLY A 377 -20.44 3.52 10.72
N THR A 378 -21.52 2.94 10.18
CA THR A 378 -22.65 2.41 10.96
C THR A 378 -22.77 0.91 10.76
N LEU A 379 -23.11 0.19 11.82
CA LEU A 379 -23.38 -1.24 11.73
C LEU A 379 -24.75 -1.52 11.09
N PRO A 380 -24.92 -2.67 10.42
CA PRO A 380 -26.23 -3.06 9.90
C PRO A 380 -27.22 -3.24 11.05
N GLN A 381 -28.49 -2.90 10.81
CA GLN A 381 -29.56 -3.07 11.79
C GLN A 381 -30.00 -4.52 11.84
N LEU A 382 -29.43 -5.27 12.78
CA LEU A 382 -29.64 -6.71 12.95
C LEU A 382 -30.30 -7.03 14.29
N PRO A 383 -31.12 -8.09 14.38
CA PRO A 383 -31.72 -8.51 15.64
C PRO A 383 -30.69 -9.10 16.61
N GLY A 384 -31.10 -9.22 17.87
CA GLY A 384 -30.22 -9.55 18.98
C GLY A 384 -29.63 -8.30 19.64
N ARG A 385 -29.13 -8.45 20.87
CA ARG A 385 -28.40 -7.35 21.53
C ARG A 385 -27.09 -7.12 20.78
N GLN A 386 -27.06 -6.13 19.90
CA GLN A 386 -25.82 -5.53 19.44
C GLN A 386 -25.12 -4.98 20.68
N TYR A 387 -24.05 -5.62 21.13
CA TYR A 387 -23.37 -5.26 22.37
C TYR A 387 -22.86 -3.81 22.25
N SER A 388 -23.57 -2.86 22.86
CA SER A 388 -23.28 -1.42 22.85
C SER A 388 -22.41 -1.01 24.05
N GLY A 389 -21.57 -1.92 24.53
CA GLY A 389 -20.60 -1.61 25.59
C GLY A 389 -19.54 -0.64 25.07
N PRO A 390 -18.93 0.19 25.93
CA PRO A 390 -17.76 0.97 25.53
C PRO A 390 -16.72 0.01 24.95
N VAL A 391 -16.19 0.35 23.77
CA VAL A 391 -14.99 -0.30 23.24
C VAL A 391 -13.91 -0.03 24.28
N VAL A 392 -13.67 -0.99 25.19
CA VAL A 392 -12.53 -0.90 26.09
C VAL A 392 -11.32 -1.11 25.21
N SER A 393 -10.71 0.00 24.81
CA SER A 393 -9.37 0.02 24.22
C SER A 393 -8.35 -0.35 25.31
N GLU A 394 -8.37 -1.59 25.76
CA GLU A 394 -7.19 -2.23 26.33
C GLU A 394 -6.78 -3.30 25.35
N ALA A 395 -6.02 -2.87 24.33
CA ALA A 395 -5.07 -3.76 23.71
C ALA A 395 -4.13 -4.24 24.82
N ALA A 396 -4.37 -5.46 25.31
CA ALA A 396 -3.30 -6.20 25.95
C ALA A 396 -2.20 -6.33 24.90
N SER A 397 -1.19 -5.47 25.03
CA SER A 397 0.07 -5.55 24.31
C SER A 397 0.81 -6.79 24.79
N GLY A 398 0.34 -7.94 24.32
CA GLY A 398 1.12 -9.17 24.33
C GLY A 398 2.39 -8.93 23.51
N PRO A 399 3.50 -9.62 23.84
CA PRO A 399 4.74 -9.45 23.12
C PRO A 399 4.48 -9.73 21.64
N VAL A 400 4.81 -8.74 20.79
CA VAL A 400 4.94 -8.94 19.34
C VAL A 400 6.03 -9.99 19.18
N VAL A 401 5.62 -11.25 19.01
CA VAL A 401 6.53 -12.30 18.61
C VAL A 401 7.01 -11.89 17.23
N THR A 402 8.27 -11.48 17.15
CA THR A 402 9.03 -11.24 15.92
C THR A 402 9.24 -12.58 15.21
N ALA A 403 8.16 -13.19 14.75
CA ALA A 403 8.22 -14.18 13.69
C ALA A 403 8.56 -13.41 12.41
N ALA A 404 9.47 -13.94 11.60
CA ALA A 404 9.77 -13.36 10.30
C ALA A 404 8.45 -13.15 9.51
N PRO A 405 8.28 -12.00 8.84
CA PRO A 405 7.03 -11.71 8.14
C PRO A 405 6.67 -12.81 7.14
N PRO A 406 5.39 -13.22 7.04
CA PRO A 406 4.97 -14.40 6.28
C PRO A 406 4.83 -14.13 4.76
N TRP A 407 5.60 -13.20 4.20
CA TRP A 407 5.44 -12.82 2.79
C TRP A 407 5.91 -13.96 1.89
N LYS A 408 5.10 -14.26 0.88
CA LYS A 408 5.47 -15.24 -0.14
C LYS A 408 6.62 -14.65 -0.97
N ASN A 409 7.62 -15.50 -1.26
CA ASN A 409 8.70 -15.18 -2.18
C ASN A 409 8.21 -15.03 -3.61
#